data_AF-U9T5H6-F1
#
_entry.id   AF-U9T5H6-F1
#
_cell.length_a   1.000
_cell.length_b   1.000
_cell.length_c   1.000
_cell.angle_alpha   90.00
_cell.angle_beta   90.00
_cell.angle_gamma   90.00
#
_symmetry.space_group_name_H-M   'P 1'
#
loop_
_entity.id
_entity.type
_entity.pdbx_description
1 polymer ?
#
loop_
_entity_poly.entity_id
_entity_poly.type
_entity_poly.pdbx_seq_one_letter_code
_entity_poly.pdbx_strand_id
1 'polypeptide(L)'
;MFKSISWFTWNEQEAFRIGKKKGILRLVSADPRLTGVTLTCNYQLSNALFNFQGDIGYPMIVDCSYGSIKSVLTRDKKKIMDNHNYKLTFLS
;
A
#
# COMPACT_ATOMS: atom_id res chain seq x y z
N MET A 1 11.05 -5.31 13.35
CA MET A 1 11.52 -4.68 12.09
C MET A 1 10.51 -5.05 11.01
N PHE A 2 9.68 -4.11 10.55
CA PHE A 2 8.79 -4.36 9.41
C PHE A 2 9.69 -4.70 8.22
N LYS A 3 9.78 -5.98 7.86
CA LYS A 3 10.49 -6.38 6.64
C LYS A 3 9.69 -5.83 5.47
N SER A 4 10.15 -4.65 5.03
CA SER A 4 10.07 -4.06 3.70
C SER A 4 8.86 -4.49 2.89
N ILE A 5 7.78 -3.71 2.96
CA ILE A 5 6.99 -3.50 1.74
C ILE A 5 8.01 -2.95 0.72
N SER A 6 8.16 -3.66 -0.38
CA SER A 6 9.25 -3.53 -1.35
C SER A 6 9.31 -2.13 -1.94
N TRP A 7 10.55 -1.63 -2.06
CA TRP A 7 10.87 -0.36 -2.68
C TRP A 7 10.65 -0.47 -4.19
N PHE A 8 9.44 -0.20 -4.66
CA PHE A 8 9.32 0.16 -6.07
C PHE A 8 9.98 1.53 -6.26
N THR A 9 11.04 1.58 -7.08
CA THR A 9 11.67 2.83 -7.52
C THR A 9 10.78 3.53 -8.55
N TRP A 10 9.55 3.90 -8.18
CA TRP A 10 8.68 4.70 -9.05
C TRP A 10 8.70 6.17 -8.67
N ASN A 11 8.66 7.02 -9.70
CA ASN A 11 8.56 8.47 -9.55
C ASN A 11 7.14 8.84 -9.09
N GLU A 12 7.01 9.54 -7.97
CA GLU A 12 5.70 9.91 -7.42
C GLU A 12 4.91 10.85 -8.31
N GLN A 13 5.58 11.77 -9.01
CA GLN A 13 4.90 12.67 -9.94
C GLN A 13 4.27 11.89 -11.09
N GLU A 14 4.95 10.86 -11.56
CA GLU A 14 4.44 10.00 -12.64
C GLU A 14 3.31 9.11 -12.13
N ALA A 15 3.52 8.41 -11.02
CA ALA A 15 2.55 7.48 -10.42
C ALA A 15 1.23 8.14 -9.99
N PHE A 16 1.26 9.44 -9.67
CA PHE A 16 0.08 10.22 -9.30
C PHE A 16 -0.29 11.29 -10.32
N ARG A 17 0.23 11.21 -11.55
CA ARG A 17 -0.05 12.17 -12.63
C ARG A 17 -1.55 12.29 -12.94
N ILE A 18 -2.29 11.20 -12.80
CA ILE A 18 -3.74 11.10 -13.07
C ILE A 18 -4.55 11.27 -11.75
N GLY A 19 -3.92 11.83 -10.73
CA GLY A 19 -4.52 12.07 -9.43
C GLY A 19 -4.46 10.88 -8.47
N LYS A 20 -4.88 11.13 -7.24
CA LYS A 20 -4.86 10.17 -6.14
C LYS A 20 -6.00 10.36 -5.16
N LYS A 21 -6.53 9.25 -4.64
CA LYS A 21 -7.45 9.22 -3.50
C LYS A 21 -6.63 9.14 -2.20
N LYS A 22 -6.97 9.94 -1.22
CA LYS A 22 -6.43 9.84 0.14
C LYS A 22 -7.46 9.26 1.09
N GLY A 23 -7.00 8.71 2.20
CA GLY A 23 -7.89 8.16 3.20
C GLY A 23 -7.16 7.48 4.34
N ILE A 24 -7.92 6.74 5.15
CA ILE A 24 -7.39 5.95 6.27
C ILE A 24 -7.38 4.48 5.90
N LEU A 25 -6.23 3.84 6.11
CA LEU A 25 -5.99 2.43 5.90
C LEU A 25 -5.70 1.77 7.24
N ARG A 26 -6.47 0.71 7.53
CA ARG A 26 -6.17 -0.20 8.63
C ARG A 26 -5.42 -1.41 8.09
N LEU A 27 -4.25 -1.67 8.66
CA LEU A 27 -3.44 -2.85 8.41
C LEU A 27 -3.55 -3.78 9.61
N VAL A 28 -3.93 -5.03 9.37
CA VAL A 28 -3.98 -6.09 10.39
C VAL A 28 -3.00 -7.18 9.99
N SER A 29 -2.05 -7.52 10.87
CA SER A 29 -1.11 -8.58 10.58
C SER A 29 -1.82 -9.93 10.43
N ALA A 30 -1.44 -10.68 9.40
CA ALA A 30 -1.86 -12.05 9.19
C ALA A 30 -0.97 -13.07 9.94
N ASP A 31 0.16 -12.64 10.56
CA ASP A 31 0.99 -13.52 11.38
C ASP A 31 0.24 -13.83 12.70
N PRO A 32 0.04 -15.12 13.05
CA PRO A 32 -0.57 -15.55 14.32
C PRO A 32 0.13 -15.00 15.57
N ARG A 33 1.41 -14.64 15.45
CA ARG A 33 2.20 -14.05 16.55
C ARG A 33 1.97 -12.56 16.72
N LEU A 34 1.37 -11.90 15.73
CA LEU A 34 1.10 -10.47 15.68
C LEU A 34 -0.39 -10.16 15.52
N THR A 35 -1.27 -11.13 15.79
CA THR A 35 -2.72 -11.04 15.49
C THR A 35 -3.46 -9.91 16.22
N GLY A 36 -2.84 -9.32 17.26
CA GLY A 36 -3.33 -8.13 17.94
C GLY A 36 -2.83 -6.80 17.37
N VAL A 37 -1.82 -6.81 16.50
CA VAL A 37 -1.22 -5.59 15.95
C VAL A 37 -2.08 -5.07 14.82
N THR A 38 -2.91 -4.08 15.16
CA THR A 38 -3.62 -3.24 14.21
C THR A 38 -2.87 -1.92 14.06
N LEU A 39 -2.62 -1.51 12.83
CA LEU A 39 -2.04 -0.23 12.51
C LEU A 39 -3.03 0.59 11.71
N THR A 40 -3.22 1.83 12.13
CA THR A 40 -4.04 2.80 11.41
C THR A 40 -3.09 3.79 10.77
N CYS A 41 -3.11 3.86 9.44
CA CYS A 41 -2.20 4.64 8.63
C CYS A 41 -2.98 5.50 7.65
N ASN A 42 -2.43 6.63 7.25
CA ASN A 42 -2.97 7.37 6.12
C ASN A 42 -2.51 6.69 4.83
N TYR A 43 -3.32 6.75 3.78
CA TYR A 43 -2.90 6.28 2.47
C TYR A 43 -3.11 7.34 1.39
N GLN A 44 -2.33 7.21 0.33
CA GLN A 44 -2.53 7.91 -0.94
C GLN A 44 -2.48 6.86 -2.06
N LEU A 45 -3.62 6.61 -2.71
CA LEU A 45 -3.77 5.59 -3.74
C LEU A 45 -3.98 6.26 -5.09
N SER A 46 -3.23 5.84 -6.11
CA SER A 46 -3.39 6.36 -7.46
C SER A 46 -4.76 6.00 -8.04
N ASN A 47 -5.31 6.92 -8.83
CA ASN A 47 -6.56 6.67 -9.54
C ASN A 47 -6.34 5.82 -10.81
N ALA A 48 -5.10 5.72 -11.29
CA ALA A 48 -4.75 5.00 -12.50
C ALA A 48 -3.93 3.74 -12.22
N LEU A 49 -4.10 2.76 -13.10
CA LEU A 49 -3.26 1.58 -13.17
C LEU A 49 -1.92 1.94 -13.80
N PHE A 50 -0.85 1.40 -13.24
CA PHE A 50 0.50 1.53 -13.76
C PHE A 50 1.13 0.15 -13.93
N ASN A 51 1.94 0.02 -14.98
CA ASN A 51 2.77 -1.15 -15.20
C ASN A 51 4.13 -0.92 -14.55
N PHE A 52 4.50 -1.82 -13.64
CA PHE A 52 5.79 -1.86 -12.98
C PHE A 52 6.46 -3.19 -13.31
N GLN A 53 7.51 -3.14 -14.14
CA GLN A 53 8.37 -4.28 -14.44
C GLN A 53 7.61 -5.55 -14.91
N GLY A 54 6.47 -5.39 -15.58
CA GLY A 54 5.65 -6.49 -16.09
C GLY A 54 4.38 -6.75 -15.28
N ASP A 55 4.31 -6.26 -14.04
CA ASP A 55 3.11 -6.35 -13.22
C ASP A 55 2.27 -5.07 -13.28
N ILE A 56 0.95 -5.19 -13.19
CA ILE A 56 0.04 -4.04 -13.28
C ILE A 56 -0.73 -3.86 -11.99
N GLY A 57 -0.67 -2.66 -11.43
CA GLY A 57 -1.34 -2.33 -10.18
C GLY A 57 -1.50 -0.83 -9.93
N TYR A 58 -2.07 -0.48 -8.79
CA TYR A 58 -2.30 0.90 -8.36
C TYR A 58 -1.21 1.32 -7.37
N PRO A 59 -0.37 2.32 -7.71
CA PRO A 59 0.58 2.89 -6.77
C PRO A 59 -0.10 3.37 -5.49
N MET A 60 0.48 3.02 -4.35
CA MET A 60 0.00 3.42 -3.04
C MET A 60 1.16 3.89 -2.17
N ILE A 61 0.98 5.02 -1.50
CA ILE A 61 1.81 5.42 -0.36
C ILE A 61 1.01 5.15 0.90
N VAL A 62 1.60 4.47 1.88
CA VAL A 62 1.04 4.25 3.20
C VAL A 62 1.92 4.95 4.22
N ASP A 63 1.35 5.90 4.94
CA ASP A 63 2.03 6.71 5.94
C ASP A 63 1.54 6.35 7.34
N CYS A 64 2.41 5.67 8.09
CA CYS A 64 2.16 5.20 9.44
C CYS A 64 3.03 5.96 10.45
N SER A 65 2.72 5.87 11.74
CA SER A 65 3.47 6.56 12.81
C SER A 65 4.98 6.26 12.87
N TYR A 66 5.40 5.13 12.31
CA TYR A 66 6.79 4.66 12.27
C TYR A 66 7.46 4.84 10.89
N GLY A 67 6.76 5.46 9.93
CA GLY A 67 7.31 5.78 8.61
C GLY A 67 6.32 5.63 7.46
N SER A 68 6.73 6.17 6.32
CA SER A 68 6.00 6.09 5.05
C SER A 68 6.59 5.04 4.13
N ILE A 69 5.72 4.31 3.44
CA ILE A 69 6.11 3.22 2.55
C ILE A 69 5.38 3.33 1.21
N LYS A 70 6.13 3.15 0.13
CA LYS A 70 5.60 3.03 -1.23
C LYS A 70 5.33 1.57 -1.54
N SER A 71 4.21 1.31 -2.19
CA SER A 71 3.73 -0.01 -2.51
C SER A 71 2.85 0.04 -3.76
N VAL A 72 2.35 -1.12 -4.18
CA VAL A 72 1.42 -1.27 -5.29
C VAL A 72 0.30 -2.22 -4.86
N LEU A 73 -0.94 -1.79 -5.07
CA LEU A 73 -2.10 -2.67 -4.94
C LEU A 73 -2.33 -3.44 -6.24
N THR A 74 -2.81 -4.67 -6.12
CA THR A 74 -3.28 -5.47 -7.25
C THR A 74 -4.38 -4.75 -8.03
N ARG A 75 -4.64 -5.17 -9.29
CA ARG A 75 -5.68 -4.58 -10.14
C ARG A 75 -7.08 -4.58 -9.51
N ASP A 76 -7.39 -5.58 -8.69
CA ASP A 76 -8.67 -5.67 -7.96
C ASP A 76 -8.70 -4.81 -6.68
N LYS A 77 -7.60 -4.14 -6.34
CA LYS A 77 -7.38 -3.32 -5.13
C LYS A 77 -7.58 -4.08 -3.82
N LYS A 78 -7.51 -5.42 -3.84
CA LYS A 78 -7.74 -6.25 -2.65
C LYS A 78 -6.47 -6.58 -1.88
N LYS A 79 -5.31 -6.55 -2.53
CA LYS A 79 -4.04 -6.99 -1.94
C LYS A 79 -2.92 -6.01 -2.26
N ILE A 80 -1.99 -5.90 -1.33
CA ILE A 80 -0.68 -5.33 -1.62
C ILE A 80 0.12 -6.40 -2.37
N MET A 81 0.68 -6.04 -3.54
CA MET A 81 1.40 -7.00 -4.40
C MET A 81 2.65 -7.58 -3.74
N ASP A 82 3.36 -6.76 -2.98
CA ASP A 82 4.65 -7.09 -2.38
C ASP A 82 4.57 -7.48 -0.90
N ASN A 83 3.35 -7.56 -0.33
CA ASN A 83 3.17 -7.89 1.07
C ASN A 83 1.84 -8.60 1.34
N HIS A 84 1.93 -9.92 1.49
CA HIS A 84 0.80 -10.80 1.78
C HIS A 84 0.54 -10.96 3.29
N ASN A 85 1.43 -10.42 4.14
CA ASN A 85 1.37 -10.60 5.59
C ASN A 85 0.43 -9.62 6.29
N TYR A 86 -0.23 -8.72 5.55
CA TYR A 86 -1.18 -7.78 6.10
C TYR A 86 -2.50 -7.82 5.34
N LYS A 87 -3.60 -7.87 6.10
CA LYS A 87 -4.94 -7.62 5.58
C LYS A 87 -5.20 -6.12 5.63
N LEU A 88 -5.70 -5.60 4.52
CA LEU A 88 -6.01 -4.19 4.33
C LEU A 88 -7.50 -3.94 4.54
N THR A 89 -7.84 -2.85 5.20
CA THR A 89 -9.22 -2.33 5.26
C THR A 89 -9.20 -0.83 5.08
N PHE A 90 -9.84 -0.34 4.02
CA PHE A 90 -10.01 1.09 3.77
C PHE A 90 -11.17 1.60 4.62
N LEU A 91 -10.91 2.57 5.49
CA LEU A 91 -11.88 3.06 6.48
C LEU A 91 -12.60 4.35 6.02
N SER A 92 -12.01 5.15 5.13
CA SER A 92 -12.65 6.26 4.40
C SER A 92 -11.73 6.79 3.32
#